data_AF-A0A0B6ZQG7-F1
#
_entry.id   AF-A0A0B6ZQG7-F1
#
_cell.length_a   1.000
_cell.length_b   1.000
_cell.length_c   1.000
_cell.angle_alpha   90.00
_cell.angle_beta   90.00
_cell.angle_gamma   90.00
#
_symmetry.space_group_name_H-M   'P 1'
#
loop_
_entity.id
_entity.type
_entity.pdbx_description
1 polymer ?
#
loop_
_entity_poly.entity_id
_entity_poly.type
_entity_poly.pdbx_seq_one_letter_code
_entity_poly.pdbx_strand_id
1 'polypeptide(L)' 'DFKIWLQSPGAPECPKEVNTTNLGQDYVLLSWRPGLNGGSVQTFHVYISKDNIFWNRHDVSMNKTSLIIK' A
#
# COMPACT_ATOMS: atom_id res chain seq x y z
N ASP A 1 -5.65 -5.16 -32.96
CA ASP A 1 -5.72 -3.72 -32.68
C ASP A 1 -5.10 -3.39 -31.35
N PHE A 2 -4.11 -2.51 -31.34
CA PHE A 2 -3.51 -2.01 -30.10
C PHE A 2 -4.04 -0.61 -29.81
N LYS A 3 -4.28 -0.32 -28.54
CA LYS A 3 -4.56 1.02 -28.04
C LYS A 3 -3.38 1.45 -27.18
N ILE A 4 -2.80 2.59 -27.53
CA ILE A 4 -1.66 3.19 -26.82
C ILE A 4 -2.15 4.51 -26.22
N TRP A 5 -1.89 4.73 -24.93
CA TRP A 5 -2.18 5.97 -24.23
C TRP A 5 -0.96 6.39 -23.40
N LEU A 6 -0.66 7.68 -23.41
CA LEU A 6 0.38 8.29 -22.60
C LEU A 6 -0.27 9.15 -21.51
N GLN A 7 0.23 9.02 -20.28
CA GLN A 7 -0.20 9.84 -19.16
C GLN A 7 0.98 10.70 -18.70
N SER A 8 0.74 11.98 -18.46
CA SER A 8 1.74 12.87 -17.87
C SER A 8 2.08 12.40 -16.45
N PRO A 9 3.34 12.56 -16.00
CA PRO A 9 3.70 12.37 -14.59
C PRO A 9 2.80 13.18 -13.66
N GLY A 10 2.56 12.67 -12.45
CA GLY A 10 1.65 13.24 -11.49
C GLY A 10 1.82 12.66 -10.09
N ALA A 11 0.87 12.92 -9.19
CA ALA A 11 0.86 12.28 -7.88
C ALA A 11 0.57 10.77 -8.01
N PRO A 12 1.12 9.93 -7.12
CA PRO A 12 0.75 8.52 -7.08
C PRO A 12 -0.75 8.33 -6.82
N GLU A 13 -1.35 7.34 -7.47
CA GLU A 13 -2.70 6.90 -7.16
C GLU A 13 -2.75 6.15 -5.81
N CYS A 14 -3.92 6.20 -5.16
CA CYS A 14 -4.19 5.42 -3.97
C CYS A 14 -4.00 3.90 -4.23
N PRO A 15 -3.53 3.15 -3.23
CA PRO A 15 -3.55 1.68 -3.26
C PRO A 15 -4.96 1.15 -3.49
N LYS A 16 -5.04 0.02 -4.20
CA LYS A 16 -6.28 -0.69 -4.54
C LYS A 16 -6.26 -2.06 -3.86
N GLU A 17 -7.43 -2.68 -3.71
CA GLU A 17 -7.54 -4.07 -3.20
C GLU A 17 -6.80 -4.29 -1.87
N VAL A 18 -6.92 -3.31 -0.94
CA VAL A 18 -6.33 -3.43 0.39
C VAL A 18 -7.02 -4.57 1.13
N ASN A 19 -6.24 -5.55 1.59
CA ASN A 19 -6.73 -6.75 2.23
C ASN A 19 -5.89 -7.15 3.44
N THR A 20 -6.52 -7.83 4.39
CA THR A 20 -5.86 -8.39 5.56
C THR A 20 -6.06 -9.90 5.61
N THR A 21 -5.00 -10.65 5.86
CA THR A 21 -5.05 -12.10 6.08
C THR A 21 -4.52 -12.42 7.49
N ASN A 22 -5.32 -13.12 8.28
CA ASN A 22 -4.91 -13.58 9.59
C ASN A 22 -3.85 -14.69 9.45
N LEU A 23 -2.68 -14.52 10.07
CA LEU A 23 -1.57 -15.48 10.05
C LEU A 23 -1.44 -16.26 11.37
N GLY A 24 -2.30 -16.02 12.36
CA GLY A 24 -2.27 -16.63 13.68
C GLY A 24 -2.62 -15.64 14.79
N GLN A 25 -2.37 -16.04 16.03
CA GLN A 25 -2.87 -15.36 17.23
C GLN A 25 -2.47 -13.87 17.33
N ASP A 26 -1.27 -13.53 16.85
CA ASP A 26 -0.70 -12.19 17.00
C ASP A 26 -0.29 -11.55 15.67
N TYR A 27 -0.61 -12.14 14.51
CA TYR A 27 -0.07 -11.65 13.24
C TYR A 27 -1.14 -11.49 12.16
N VAL A 28 -1.07 -10.36 11.46
CA VAL A 28 -1.89 -10.07 10.28
C VAL A 28 -0.98 -9.68 9.13
N LEU A 29 -1.18 -10.30 7.97
CA LEU A 29 -0.60 -9.84 6.72
C LEU A 29 -1.52 -8.78 6.11
N LEU A 30 -1.05 -7.55 6.03
CA LEU A 30 -1.66 -6.51 5.19
C LEU A 30 -1.06 -6.62 3.79
N SER A 31 -1.90 -6.62 2.76
CA SER A 31 -1.48 -6.56 1.35
C SER A 31 -2.34 -5.60 0.57
N TRP A 32 -1.79 -5.07 -0.53
CA TRP A 32 -2.49 -4.16 -1.43
C TRP A 32 -1.97 -4.29 -2.86
N ARG A 33 -2.73 -3.77 -3.82
CA ARG A 33 -2.25 -3.54 -5.19
C ARG A 33 -1.81 -2.08 -5.35
N PRO A 34 -0.61 -1.82 -5.87
CA PRO A 34 -0.17 -0.46 -6.15
C PRO A 34 -1.07 0.19 -7.22
N GLY A 35 -1.41 1.46 -7.01
CA GLY A 35 -1.92 2.31 -8.07
C GLY A 35 -0.79 2.81 -8.99
N LEU A 36 -1.12 3.63 -10.00
CA LEU A 36 -0.08 4.27 -10.80
C LEU A 36 0.86 5.09 -9.91
N ASN A 37 2.16 4.98 -10.16
CA ASN A 37 3.20 5.61 -9.35
C ASN A 37 3.42 7.11 -9.66
N GLY A 38 2.60 7.68 -10.55
CA GLY A 38 2.75 9.06 -11.00
C GLY A 38 4.02 9.33 -11.81
N GLY A 39 4.72 8.30 -12.29
CA GLY A 39 5.97 8.44 -13.01
C GLY A 39 7.23 8.50 -12.13
N SER A 40 7.14 8.12 -10.85
CA SER A 40 8.26 8.09 -9.90
C SER A 40 8.35 6.76 -9.13
N VAL A 41 9.38 6.58 -8.30
CA VAL A 41 9.47 5.37 -7.47
C VAL A 41 8.41 5.40 -6.36
N GLN A 42 7.67 4.31 -6.18
CA GLN A 42 6.56 4.25 -5.24
C GLN A 42 6.99 3.68 -3.88
N THR A 43 6.66 4.41 -2.82
CA THR A 43 6.80 4.00 -1.42
C THR A 43 5.44 4.09 -0.74
N PHE A 44 5.25 3.33 0.35
CA PHE A 44 4.00 3.31 1.10
C PHE A 44 4.22 3.61 2.58
N HIS A 45 3.24 4.29 3.17
CA HIS A 45 3.12 4.47 4.62
C HIS A 45 1.84 3.76 5.07
N VAL A 46 1.98 2.89 6.06
CA VAL A 46 0.85 2.20 6.68
C VAL A 46 0.59 2.85 8.02
N TYR A 47 -0.65 3.26 8.26
CA TYR A 47 -1.09 3.80 9.55
C TYR A 47 -1.94 2.74 10.25
N ILE A 48 -1.60 2.40 11.49
CA ILE A 48 -2.25 1.34 12.26
C ILE A 48 -2.73 1.90 13.60
N SER A 49 -3.98 1.62 13.95
CA SER A 49 -4.56 1.98 15.24
C SER A 49 -5.37 0.82 15.79
N LYS A 50 -5.24 0.59 17.11
CA LYS A 50 -6.06 -0.39 17.84
C LYS A 50 -7.32 0.22 18.44
N ASP A 51 -7.33 1.54 18.62
CA ASP A 51 -8.40 2.30 19.31
C ASP A 51 -9.06 3.34 18.41
N ASN A 52 -8.61 3.47 17.15
CA ASN A 52 -9.04 4.48 16.19
C ASN A 52 -8.74 5.93 16.61
N ILE A 53 -7.88 6.13 17.62
CA ILE A 53 -7.51 7.44 18.16
C ILE A 53 -6.02 7.68 17.91
N PHE A 54 -5.18 6.73 18.33
CA PHE A 54 -3.73 6.82 18.15
C PHE A 54 -3.29 5.98 16.96
N TRP A 55 -2.68 6.65 15.97
CA TRP A 55 -2.24 6.02 14.74
C TRP A 55 -0.72 5.98 14.68
N ASN A 56 -0.16 4.77 14.59
CA ASN A 56 1.26 4.55 14.42
C ASN A 56 1.58 4.42 12.93
N ARG A 57 2.56 5.19 12.46
CA ARG A 57 3.07 5.11 11.08
C ARG A 57 4.15 4.05 10.98
N HIS A 58 4.03 3.22 9.96
CA HIS A 58 5.04 2.25 9.54
C HIS A 58 5.45 2.55 8.10
N ASP A 59 6.74 2.77 7.89
CA ASP A 59 7.30 2.92 6.55
C ASP A 59 7.54 1.56 5.91
N VAL A 60 7.10 1.42 4.66
CA VAL A 60 7.24 0.19 3.90
C VAL A 60 8.45 0.31 2.98
N SER A 61 9.26 -0.74 2.92
CA SER A 61 10.39 -0.82 1.99
C SER A 61 9.92 -0.62 0.54
N MET A 62 10.76 0.02 -0.27
CA MET A 62 10.50 0.35 -1.66
C MET A 62 9.97 -0.85 -2.46
N ASN A 63 8.95 -0.63 -3.30
CA ASN A 63 8.29 -1.63 -4.15
C ASN A 63 7.64 -2.82 -3.42
N LYS A 64 7.55 -2.82 -2.08
CA LYS A 64 6.76 -3.82 -1.35
C LYS A 64 5.29 -3.43 -1.36
N THR A 65 4.45 -4.47 -1.47
CA THR A 65 2.99 -4.36 -1.54
C THR A 65 2.32 -5.14 -0.40
N SER A 66 3.09 -5.45 0.64
CA SER A 66 2.62 -6.14 1.83
C SER A 66 3.47 -5.80 3.06
N LEU A 67 2.87 -5.94 4.23
CA LEU A 67 3.47 -5.73 5.55
C LEU A 67 2.88 -6.73 6.54
N ILE A 68 3.73 -7.42 7.32
CA ILE A 68 3.28 -8.23 8.45
C ILE A 68 3.19 -7.32 9.67
N ILE A 69 2.03 -7.32 10.30
CA ILE A 69 1.69 -6.53 11.50
C ILE A 69 1.57 -7.48 12.68
N LYS A 70 2.07 -7.05 13.84
CA LYS A 70 1.92 -7.72 15.13
C LYS A 70 1.00 -6.93 16.06
#